data_AF-A0A2W5Q0A8-F1
#
_entry.id   AF-A0A2W5Q0A8-F1
#
_cell.length_a   1.000
_cell.length_b   1.000
_cell.length_c   1.000
_cell.angle_alpha   90.00
_cell.angle_beta   90.00
_cell.angle_gamma   90.00
#
_symmetry.space_group_name_H-M   'P 1'
#
loop_
_entity.id
_entity.type
_entity.pdbx_description
1 polymer ?
#
loop_
_entity_poly.entity_id
_entity_poly.type
_entity_poly.pdbx_seq_one_letter_code
_entity_poly.pdbx_strand_id
1 'polypeptide(L)'
;MQALALPDADLRALARAEHGDPFSVLGPHDTPEGLCIRAYLPGARSVGVVHAASGDPLAVLQRQGDSDLFAALVPAAPALLDDPYRFPPVLGETDVWLLAEGTHVRPWERLGAHLLHWQGAKGVAFAVWAPHARRVSVVGEFNQWDGRRHPMRLRRECGVWEIFVPHLVAGDAYQFELLAADGTVLRKADPYAFAARLRPDTACVVRPLPAPQPMRPERAAANARHAPISIYEVHLGSWRRKNGHEWLTYPELADTLVPYARDMGFTHLELLPVTEHPFDGSWGYQPIGLYAPTSRFGTPSEFRHFVEVAHDAGLGVILDWVPAHFPTDAHGLGRFDGTALYEYADPREGFHNDWNTLIFNWKRTEVRNYLVGNALYWLERYGIDGLRVDAVASMLYRDYSRAAGQWVPNEHGGRENLEAIDFLRRMNRVVGTERPGAMTIAEESTSFPGV
;
A
#
# COMPACT_ATOMS: atom_id res chain seq x y z
N MET A 1 13.16 -37.23 21.04
CA MET A 1 11.79 -37.00 20.50
C MET A 1 11.14 -35.71 21.02
N GLN A 2 11.41 -35.25 22.25
CA GLN A 2 10.85 -33.99 22.78
C GLN A 2 11.34 -32.71 22.08
N ALA A 3 12.58 -32.65 21.57
CA ALA A 3 13.13 -31.44 20.94
C ALA A 3 12.46 -31.02 19.61
N LEU A 4 11.79 -31.96 18.93
CA LEU A 4 11.16 -31.72 17.62
C LEU A 4 9.71 -31.24 17.73
N ALA A 5 9.02 -31.68 18.79
CA ALA A 5 7.60 -31.46 18.95
C ALA A 5 7.31 -30.04 19.46
N LEU A 6 6.31 -29.38 18.88
CA LEU A 6 5.73 -28.17 19.45
C LEU A 6 4.69 -28.53 20.53
N PRO A 7 4.52 -27.67 21.56
CA PRO A 7 3.39 -27.77 22.48
C PRO A 7 2.04 -27.80 21.75
N ASP A 8 1.06 -28.52 22.29
CA ASP A 8 -0.28 -28.60 21.70
C ASP A 8 -0.96 -27.22 21.54
N ALA A 9 -0.59 -26.25 22.37
CA ALA A 9 -1.09 -24.88 22.26
C ALA A 9 -0.67 -24.23 20.93
N ASP A 10 0.60 -24.36 20.56
CA ASP A 10 1.14 -23.80 19.32
C ASP A 10 0.59 -24.55 18.10
N LEU A 11 0.47 -25.87 18.18
CA LEU A 11 -0.17 -26.67 17.13
C LEU A 11 -1.62 -26.21 16.87
N ARG A 12 -2.41 -26.00 17.93
CA ARG A 12 -3.78 -25.51 17.80
C ARG A 12 -3.82 -24.09 17.24
N ALA A 13 -2.93 -23.22 17.68
CA ALA A 13 -2.85 -21.84 17.21
C ALA A 13 -2.48 -21.78 15.71
N LEU A 14 -1.51 -22.58 15.26
CA LEU A 14 -1.17 -22.70 13.84
C LEU A 14 -2.35 -23.26 13.03
N ALA A 15 -2.99 -24.33 13.51
CA ALA A 15 -4.13 -24.96 12.84
C ALA A 15 -5.34 -24.04 12.67
N ARG A 16 -5.53 -23.10 13.60
CA ARG A 16 -6.63 -22.12 13.59
C ARG A 16 -6.27 -20.79 12.93
N ALA A 17 -5.04 -20.62 12.42
CA ALA A 17 -4.53 -19.32 11.96
C ALA A 17 -4.58 -18.23 13.07
N GLU A 18 -4.17 -18.57 14.29
CA GLU A 18 -4.20 -17.68 15.46
C GLU A 18 -2.80 -17.42 16.05
N HIS A 19 -1.76 -18.05 15.51
CA HIS A 19 -0.39 -17.91 16.03
C HIS A 19 0.16 -16.50 15.75
N GLY A 20 0.49 -15.75 16.81
CA GLY A 20 0.93 -14.35 16.71
C GLY A 20 2.42 -14.14 16.43
N ASP A 21 3.23 -15.19 16.58
CA ASP A 21 4.68 -15.14 16.31
C ASP A 21 5.17 -16.42 15.61
N PRO A 22 4.75 -16.68 14.36
CA PRO A 22 5.08 -17.93 13.67
C PRO A 22 6.60 -18.15 13.50
N PHE A 23 7.40 -17.08 13.44
CA PHE A 23 8.87 -17.18 13.33
C PHE A 23 9.54 -17.72 14.60
N SER A 24 8.87 -17.68 15.75
CA SER A 24 9.37 -18.29 17.00
C SER A 24 9.26 -19.82 17.03
N VAL A 25 8.54 -20.42 16.07
CA VAL A 25 8.28 -21.87 16.03
C VAL A 25 8.51 -22.52 14.66
N LEU A 26 8.35 -21.79 13.56
CA LEU A 26 8.52 -22.26 12.18
C LEU A 26 9.88 -21.87 11.60
N GLY A 27 10.40 -22.67 10.69
CA GLY A 27 11.71 -22.47 10.11
C GLY A 27 12.85 -23.09 10.93
N PRO A 28 14.10 -22.74 10.60
CA PRO A 28 15.30 -23.25 11.26
C PRO A 28 15.47 -22.68 12.68
N HIS A 29 15.72 -23.55 13.65
CA HIS A 29 15.96 -23.22 15.05
C HIS A 29 17.15 -24.01 15.57
N ASP A 30 18.13 -23.33 16.17
CA ASP A 30 19.23 -24.00 16.86
C ASP A 30 18.71 -24.63 18.17
N THR A 31 18.92 -25.94 18.34
CA THR A 31 18.64 -26.67 19.57
C THR A 31 19.92 -27.36 20.09
N PRO A 32 19.95 -27.81 21.36
CA PRO A 32 21.09 -28.57 21.88
C PRO A 32 21.43 -29.83 21.07
N GLU A 33 20.45 -30.40 20.36
CA GLU A 33 20.58 -31.59 19.51
C GLU A 33 20.96 -31.29 18.05
N GLY A 34 21.00 -30.00 17.65
CA GLY A 34 21.35 -29.55 16.31
C GLY A 34 20.32 -28.59 15.72
N LEU A 35 20.40 -28.39 14.40
CA LEU A 35 19.48 -27.51 13.68
C LEU A 35 18.13 -28.23 13.50
N CYS A 36 17.09 -27.74 14.17
CA CYS A 36 15.71 -28.21 14.01
C CYS A 36 15.01 -27.39 12.93
N ILE A 37 14.43 -28.05 11.94
CA ILE A 37 13.59 -27.41 10.93
C ILE A 37 12.15 -27.81 11.20
N ARG A 38 11.26 -26.81 11.28
CA ARG A 38 9.81 -27.02 11.41
C ARG A 38 9.03 -26.32 10.29
N ALA A 39 8.13 -27.04 9.64
CA ALA A 39 7.27 -26.50 8.60
C ALA A 39 5.81 -26.86 8.87
N TYR A 40 4.92 -25.87 8.82
CA TYR A 40 3.47 -26.09 8.92
C TYR A 40 2.86 -26.02 7.53
N LEU A 41 2.47 -27.16 6.96
CA LEU A 41 2.07 -27.28 5.56
C LEU A 41 0.72 -28.03 5.44
N PRO A 42 -0.42 -27.31 5.57
CA PRO A 42 -1.75 -27.89 5.44
C PRO A 42 -1.93 -28.74 4.18
N GLY A 43 -2.33 -29.99 4.35
CA GLY A 43 -2.60 -30.93 3.25
C GLY A 43 -1.36 -31.55 2.60
N ALA A 44 -0.14 -31.24 3.05
CA ALA A 44 1.05 -31.95 2.60
C ALA A 44 1.02 -33.41 3.07
N ARG A 45 1.51 -34.35 2.25
CA ARG A 45 1.60 -35.78 2.63
C ARG A 45 2.97 -36.12 3.25
N SER A 46 4.03 -35.57 2.68
CA SER A 46 5.42 -35.71 3.10
C SER A 46 6.19 -34.44 2.78
N VAL A 47 7.20 -34.13 3.57
CA VAL A 47 8.03 -32.94 3.39
C VAL A 47 9.50 -33.36 3.51
N GLY A 48 10.35 -32.87 2.61
CA GLY A 48 11.78 -33.15 2.63
C GLY A 48 12.60 -31.86 2.68
N VAL A 49 13.77 -31.92 3.31
CA VAL A 49 14.81 -30.91 3.25
C VAL A 49 15.86 -31.35 2.23
N VAL A 50 16.35 -30.44 1.41
CA VAL A 50 17.39 -30.70 0.41
C VAL A 50 18.58 -29.78 0.60
N HIS A 51 19.74 -30.13 0.06
CA HIS A 51 20.95 -29.30 0.09
C HIS A 51 20.82 -28.14 -0.92
N ALA A 52 21.20 -26.93 -0.51
CA ALA A 52 21.01 -25.70 -1.30
C ALA A 52 21.66 -25.71 -2.68
N ALA A 53 22.88 -26.24 -2.77
CA ALA A 53 23.63 -26.20 -4.02
C ALA A 53 23.40 -27.44 -4.91
N SER A 54 23.18 -28.61 -4.31
CA SER A 54 23.13 -29.88 -5.06
C SER A 54 21.72 -30.44 -5.23
N GLY A 55 20.75 -30.00 -4.43
CA GLY A 55 19.39 -30.56 -4.43
C GLY A 55 19.29 -31.94 -3.77
N ASP A 56 20.39 -32.46 -3.21
CA ASP A 56 20.39 -33.78 -2.58
C ASP A 56 19.52 -33.80 -1.32
N PRO A 57 18.77 -34.89 -1.07
CA PRO A 57 17.94 -35.01 0.12
C PRO A 57 18.80 -35.04 1.39
N LEU A 58 18.50 -34.15 2.33
CA LEU A 58 19.15 -34.06 3.65
C LEU A 58 18.34 -34.77 4.75
N ALA A 59 17.02 -34.62 4.74
CA ALA A 59 16.13 -35.25 5.70
C ALA A 59 14.68 -35.31 5.21
N VAL A 60 13.90 -36.25 5.74
CA VAL A 60 12.43 -36.27 5.61
C VAL A 60 11.84 -35.84 6.95
N LEU A 61 11.03 -34.78 6.94
CA LEU A 61 10.44 -34.26 8.16
C LEU A 61 9.34 -35.20 8.66
N GLN A 62 9.32 -35.44 9.96
CA GLN A 62 8.33 -36.27 10.62
C GLN A 62 7.12 -35.44 10.99
N ARG A 63 5.93 -35.95 10.68
CA ARG A 63 4.68 -35.32 11.09
C ARG A 63 4.49 -35.48 12.59
N GLN A 64 4.09 -34.42 13.28
CA GLN A 64 3.71 -34.50 14.69
C GLN A 64 2.24 -34.92 14.84
N GLY A 65 2.02 -36.19 15.19
CA GLY A 65 0.67 -36.75 15.35
C GLY A 65 -0.20 -36.58 14.10
N ASP A 66 -1.46 -36.18 14.28
CA ASP A 66 -2.40 -35.90 13.20
C ASP A 66 -2.38 -34.44 12.73
N SER A 67 -1.38 -33.65 13.13
CA SER A 67 -1.24 -32.24 12.73
C SER A 67 -0.63 -32.08 11.34
N ASP A 68 -0.66 -30.85 10.82
CA ASP A 68 0.07 -30.47 9.59
C ASP A 68 1.45 -29.87 9.88
N LEU A 69 1.98 -30.07 11.10
CA LEU A 69 3.35 -29.71 11.45
C LEU A 69 4.29 -30.88 11.12
N PHE A 70 5.38 -30.55 10.44
CA PHE A 70 6.48 -31.45 10.12
C PHE A 70 7.76 -30.92 10.74
N ALA A 71 8.57 -31.80 11.33
CA ALA A 71 9.86 -31.42 11.92
C ALA A 71 10.96 -32.48 11.73
N ALA A 72 12.21 -32.04 11.60
CA ALA A 72 13.39 -32.90 11.67
C ALA A 72 14.62 -32.15 12.17
N LEU A 73 15.57 -32.90 12.76
CA LEU A 73 16.93 -32.42 12.96
C LEU A 73 17.67 -32.61 11.64
N VAL A 74 18.37 -31.57 11.19
CA VAL A 74 19.21 -31.63 10.00
C VAL A 74 20.67 -31.37 10.35
N PRO A 75 21.62 -31.93 9.59
CA PRO A 75 23.02 -31.53 9.70
C PRO A 75 23.15 -30.02 9.47
N ALA A 76 24.08 -29.35 10.18
CA ALA A 76 24.31 -27.91 10.10
C ALA A 76 24.86 -27.39 8.74
N ALA A 77 24.72 -28.18 7.67
CA ALA A 77 25.10 -27.81 6.31
C ALA A 77 24.09 -26.80 5.71
N PRO A 78 24.45 -26.06 4.65
CA PRO A 78 23.52 -25.18 3.95
C PRO A 78 22.39 -25.98 3.28
N ALA A 79 21.28 -26.13 4.00
CA ALA A 79 20.04 -26.69 3.47
C ALA A 79 19.30 -25.63 2.64
N LEU A 80 18.82 -26.00 1.45
CA LEU A 80 17.71 -25.27 0.86
C LEU A 80 16.48 -25.68 1.62
N LEU A 81 15.90 -24.69 2.27
CA LEU A 81 14.47 -24.65 2.38
C LEU A 81 14.11 -23.30 1.78
N ASP A 82 13.33 -23.29 0.70
CA ASP A 82 12.61 -22.08 0.31
C ASP A 82 11.44 -21.88 1.30
N ASP A 83 11.81 -21.88 2.58
CA ASP A 83 10.97 -21.64 3.74
C ASP A 83 10.80 -20.13 3.89
N PRO A 84 9.58 -19.60 3.86
CA PRO A 84 9.35 -18.22 4.24
C PRO A 84 9.92 -17.86 5.63
N TYR A 85 10.03 -18.83 6.55
CA TYR A 85 10.42 -18.62 7.93
C TYR A 85 11.94 -18.67 8.21
N ARG A 86 12.78 -19.03 7.23
CA ARG A 86 14.25 -18.95 7.42
C ARG A 86 14.81 -17.54 7.26
N PHE A 87 14.05 -16.64 6.63
CA PHE A 87 14.57 -15.34 6.25
C PHE A 87 14.55 -14.37 7.45
N PRO A 88 15.63 -13.59 7.65
CA PRO A 88 15.69 -12.56 8.68
C PRO A 88 14.69 -11.43 8.37
N PRO A 89 14.56 -10.45 9.28
CA PRO A 89 13.81 -9.24 9.01
C PRO A 89 14.09 -8.58 7.68
N VAL A 90 13.02 -8.19 6.97
CA VAL A 90 13.11 -7.48 5.68
C VAL A 90 13.25 -5.98 5.91
N LEU A 91 12.67 -5.44 6.98
CA LEU A 91 12.85 -4.05 7.39
C LEU A 91 14.14 -3.89 8.18
N GLY A 92 14.99 -2.96 7.74
CA GLY A 92 16.19 -2.55 8.49
C GLY A 92 15.84 -1.72 9.72
N GLU A 93 16.79 -1.58 10.64
CA GLU A 93 16.60 -0.84 11.90
C GLU A 93 16.26 0.64 11.66
N THR A 94 16.91 1.27 10.68
CA THR A 94 16.61 2.66 10.28
C THR A 94 15.20 2.80 9.73
N ASP A 95 14.74 1.86 8.90
CA ASP A 95 13.39 1.89 8.36
C ASP A 95 12.35 1.79 9.49
N VAL A 96 12.58 0.87 10.44
CA VAL A 96 11.72 0.70 11.62
C VAL A 96 11.66 1.96 12.47
N TRP A 97 12.81 2.59 12.73
CA TRP A 97 12.86 3.83 13.49
C TRP A 97 12.10 4.97 12.80
N LEU A 98 12.36 5.19 11.51
CA LEU A 98 11.70 6.23 10.71
C LEU A 98 10.18 5.99 10.56
N LEU A 99 9.75 4.73 10.45
CA LEU A 99 8.34 4.38 10.39
C LEU A 99 7.64 4.63 11.73
N ALA A 100 8.26 4.28 12.84
CA ALA A 100 7.72 4.53 14.18
C ALA A 100 7.61 6.03 14.50
N GLU A 101 8.61 6.81 14.09
CA GLU A 101 8.59 8.28 14.21
C GLU A 101 7.67 8.94 13.15
N GLY A 102 7.23 8.17 12.15
CA GLY A 102 6.51 8.62 10.95
C GLY A 102 7.19 9.79 10.24
N THR A 103 8.52 9.69 10.10
CA THR A 103 9.41 10.60 9.37
C THR A 103 10.05 9.94 8.15
N HIS A 104 9.71 8.68 7.87
CA HIS A 104 10.18 7.99 6.67
C HIS A 104 9.69 8.71 5.42
N VAL A 105 10.56 9.39 4.67
CA VAL A 105 10.13 10.20 3.50
C VAL A 105 9.59 9.31 2.37
N ARG A 106 10.14 8.10 2.23
CA ARG A 106 9.80 7.14 1.16
C ARG A 106 9.26 5.80 1.67
N PRO A 107 8.16 5.78 2.47
CA PRO A 107 7.71 4.56 3.15
C PRO A 107 7.33 3.45 2.18
N TRP A 108 6.93 3.80 0.96
CA TRP A 108 6.57 2.87 -0.12
C TRP A 108 7.77 2.07 -0.65
N GLU A 109 9.01 2.42 -0.34
CA GLU A 109 10.18 1.60 -0.69
C GLU A 109 10.33 0.36 0.19
N ARG A 110 9.57 0.32 1.30
CA ARG A 110 9.64 -0.72 2.33
C ARG A 110 8.31 -1.38 2.61
N LEU A 111 7.23 -0.60 2.68
CA LEU A 111 5.86 -1.09 2.84
C LEU A 111 5.29 -1.51 1.49
N GLY A 112 4.35 -2.44 1.54
CA GLY A 112 3.74 -3.07 0.37
C GLY A 112 4.41 -4.37 -0.04
N ALA A 113 4.34 -4.70 -1.33
CA ALA A 113 4.96 -5.89 -1.93
C ALA A 113 6.16 -5.53 -2.82
N HIS A 114 7.34 -6.05 -2.49
CA HIS A 114 8.59 -5.74 -3.17
C HIS A 114 9.27 -6.99 -3.70
N LEU A 115 9.49 -7.04 -5.03
CA LEU A 115 10.32 -8.07 -5.65
C LEU A 115 11.76 -7.92 -5.17
N LEU A 116 12.29 -8.97 -4.56
CA LEU A 116 13.59 -8.95 -3.91
C LEU A 116 14.37 -10.23 -4.20
N HIS A 117 15.69 -10.10 -4.36
CA HIS A 117 16.62 -11.22 -4.26
C HIS A 117 17.21 -11.19 -2.84
N TRP A 118 16.79 -12.14 -1.99
CA TRP A 118 17.13 -12.17 -0.58
C TRP A 118 17.73 -13.52 -0.22
N GLN A 119 18.95 -13.50 0.36
CA GLN A 119 19.68 -14.71 0.77
C GLN A 119 19.62 -15.88 -0.24
N GLY A 120 19.95 -15.58 -1.51
CA GLY A 120 20.03 -16.57 -2.58
C GLY A 120 18.69 -16.96 -3.23
N ALA A 121 17.55 -16.44 -2.75
CA ALA A 121 16.23 -16.71 -3.31
C ALA A 121 15.59 -15.45 -3.90
N LYS A 122 14.97 -15.59 -5.07
CA LYS A 122 14.07 -14.55 -5.61
C LYS A 122 12.68 -14.75 -5.04
N GLY A 123 11.98 -13.67 -4.72
CA GLY A 123 10.64 -13.73 -4.16
C GLY A 123 10.09 -12.33 -3.91
N VAL A 124 9.11 -12.25 -3.01
CA VAL A 124 8.45 -10.99 -2.66
C VAL A 124 8.53 -10.77 -1.15
N ALA A 125 9.06 -9.61 -0.75
CA ALA A 125 8.94 -9.10 0.60
C ALA A 125 7.61 -8.36 0.74
N PHE A 126 6.81 -8.74 1.73
CA PHE A 126 5.57 -8.06 2.08
C PHE A 126 5.75 -7.35 3.42
N ALA A 127 5.27 -6.12 3.53
CA ALA A 127 5.20 -5.40 4.79
C ALA A 127 3.94 -4.53 4.89
N VAL A 128 3.21 -4.62 6.01
CA VAL A 128 1.94 -3.90 6.21
C VAL A 128 1.76 -3.45 7.65
N TRP A 129 1.33 -2.20 7.84
CA TRP A 129 1.07 -1.62 9.16
C TRP A 129 -0.31 -2.07 9.67
N ALA A 130 -0.32 -2.82 10.77
CA ALA A 130 -1.54 -3.35 11.40
C ALA A 130 -1.26 -3.67 12.89
N PRO A 131 -0.96 -2.64 13.71
CA PRO A 131 -0.42 -2.82 15.05
C PRO A 131 -1.35 -3.56 16.02
N HIS A 132 -2.67 -3.50 15.81
CA HIS A 132 -3.66 -4.10 16.72
C HIS A 132 -4.16 -5.47 16.25
N ALA A 133 -3.72 -5.94 15.08
CA ALA A 133 -4.02 -7.29 14.63
C ALA A 133 -3.34 -8.33 15.52
N ARG A 134 -4.01 -9.45 15.76
CA ARG A 134 -3.43 -10.62 16.46
C ARG A 134 -2.53 -11.45 15.54
N ARG A 135 -2.84 -11.44 14.25
CA ARG A 135 -2.09 -12.11 13.17
C ARG A 135 -2.34 -11.35 11.87
N VAL A 136 -1.32 -11.30 11.03
CA VAL A 136 -1.47 -11.01 9.60
C VAL A 136 -0.86 -12.14 8.79
N SER A 137 -1.49 -12.51 7.68
CA SER A 137 -0.93 -13.41 6.67
C SER A 137 -1.05 -12.79 5.29
N VAL A 138 -0.08 -13.06 4.43
CA VAL A 138 -0.26 -12.82 2.99
C VAL A 138 -1.00 -14.00 2.37
N VAL A 139 -2.06 -13.71 1.61
CA VAL A 139 -2.89 -14.73 0.94
C VAL A 139 -2.98 -14.43 -0.54
N GLY A 140 -3.00 -15.47 -1.36
CA GLY A 140 -3.06 -15.35 -2.82
C GLY A 140 -3.20 -16.71 -3.50
N GLU A 141 -3.18 -16.72 -4.83
CA GLU A 141 -3.29 -17.97 -5.60
C GLU A 141 -2.19 -18.99 -5.24
N PHE A 142 -0.98 -18.49 -5.01
CA PHE A 142 0.20 -19.28 -4.59
C PHE A 142 0.00 -20.07 -3.29
N ASN A 143 -0.99 -19.70 -2.47
CA ASN A 143 -1.32 -20.40 -1.24
C ASN A 143 -2.81 -20.73 -1.11
N GLN A 144 -3.53 -20.74 -2.23
CA GLN A 144 -4.97 -21.05 -2.30
C GLN A 144 -5.83 -20.15 -1.40
N TRP A 145 -5.37 -18.91 -1.18
CA TRP A 145 -6.02 -17.94 -0.30
C TRP A 145 -6.18 -18.42 1.15
N ASP A 146 -5.25 -19.25 1.65
CA ASP A 146 -5.27 -19.84 2.99
C ASP A 146 -4.32 -19.11 3.95
N GLY A 147 -4.89 -18.33 4.88
CA GLY A 147 -4.15 -17.56 5.87
C GLY A 147 -3.32 -18.38 6.86
N ARG A 148 -3.44 -19.70 6.89
CA ARG A 148 -2.58 -20.56 7.73
C ARG A 148 -1.18 -20.76 7.15
N ARG A 149 -0.98 -20.53 5.85
CA ARG A 149 0.24 -20.92 5.13
C ARG A 149 1.37 -19.90 5.19
N HIS A 150 1.05 -18.61 5.22
CA HIS A 150 2.05 -17.54 5.24
C HIS A 150 1.75 -16.45 6.30
N PRO A 151 1.54 -16.80 7.59
CA PRO A 151 1.51 -15.81 8.66
C PRO A 151 2.84 -15.06 8.79
N MET A 152 2.73 -13.76 9.04
CA MET A 152 3.80 -12.76 9.03
C MET A 152 4.39 -12.55 10.43
N ARG A 153 5.57 -11.93 10.51
CA ARG A 153 6.23 -11.50 11.76
C ARG A 153 5.82 -10.07 12.11
N LEU A 154 5.45 -9.81 13.37
CA LEU A 154 5.22 -8.45 13.86
C LEU A 154 6.53 -7.79 14.33
N ARG A 155 6.88 -6.65 13.71
CA ARG A 155 7.85 -5.68 14.22
C ARG A 155 7.15 -4.76 15.21
N ARG A 156 7.19 -5.14 16.49
CA ARG A 156 6.49 -4.44 17.58
C ARG A 156 6.92 -2.98 17.73
N GLU A 157 8.15 -2.69 17.33
CA GLU A 157 8.78 -1.37 17.41
C GLU A 157 8.07 -0.33 16.54
N CYS A 158 7.47 -0.74 15.41
CA CYS A 158 6.76 0.14 14.49
C CYS A 158 5.35 -0.35 14.10
N GLY A 159 4.89 -1.48 14.65
CA GLY A 159 3.55 -2.02 14.38
C GLY A 159 3.37 -2.63 12.98
N VAL A 160 4.47 -2.93 12.29
CA VAL A 160 4.46 -3.47 10.92
C VAL A 160 4.63 -4.98 10.93
N TRP A 161 3.77 -5.68 10.19
CA TRP A 161 3.90 -7.09 9.91
C TRP A 161 4.72 -7.29 8.65
N GLU A 162 5.62 -8.26 8.62
CA GLU A 162 6.48 -8.53 7.47
C GLU A 162 6.72 -10.03 7.21
N ILE A 163 6.99 -10.39 5.96
CA ILE A 163 7.47 -11.71 5.54
C ILE A 163 8.18 -11.62 4.19
N PHE A 164 9.15 -12.50 3.93
CA PHE A 164 9.63 -12.75 2.57
C PHE A 164 9.11 -14.12 2.11
N VAL A 165 8.41 -14.15 0.98
CA VAL A 165 7.91 -15.39 0.37
C VAL A 165 8.74 -15.68 -0.89
N PRO A 166 9.54 -16.76 -0.91
CA PRO A 166 10.33 -17.13 -2.07
C PRO A 166 9.45 -17.56 -3.25
N HIS A 167 10.01 -17.46 -4.45
CA HIS A 167 9.45 -17.84 -5.75
C HIS A 167 8.24 -17.07 -6.25
N LEU A 168 7.68 -16.14 -5.46
CA LEU A 168 6.69 -15.23 -5.97
C LEU A 168 7.30 -14.27 -7.00
N VAL A 169 6.49 -13.90 -7.98
CA VAL A 169 6.89 -13.13 -9.16
C VAL A 169 5.94 -11.95 -9.43
N ALA A 170 6.35 -11.05 -10.31
CA ALA A 170 5.48 -10.01 -10.81
C ALA A 170 4.24 -10.64 -11.47
N GLY A 171 3.05 -10.13 -11.13
CA GLY A 171 1.78 -10.65 -11.62
C GLY A 171 1.03 -11.53 -10.61
N ASP A 172 1.71 -12.04 -9.57
CA ASP A 172 1.02 -12.78 -8.51
C ASP A 172 0.01 -11.88 -7.80
N ALA A 173 -1.21 -12.39 -7.65
CA ALA A 173 -2.28 -11.68 -6.95
C ALA A 173 -2.27 -12.01 -5.46
N TYR A 174 -2.49 -11.00 -4.62
CA TYR A 174 -2.47 -11.15 -3.19
C TYR A 174 -3.42 -10.19 -2.46
N GLN A 175 -3.68 -10.52 -1.19
CA GLN A 175 -4.28 -9.67 -0.18
C GLN A 175 -3.62 -9.95 1.17
N PHE A 176 -3.92 -9.11 2.16
CA PHE A 176 -3.64 -9.43 3.56
C PHE A 176 -4.89 -10.01 4.23
N GLU A 177 -4.71 -11.13 4.92
CA GLU A 177 -5.73 -11.67 5.82
C GLU A 177 -5.31 -11.38 7.26
N LEU A 178 -6.13 -10.61 7.98
CA LEU A 178 -5.87 -10.18 9.35
C LEU A 178 -6.83 -10.87 10.31
N LEU A 179 -6.31 -11.32 11.45
CA LEU A 179 -7.13 -11.71 12.59
C LEU A 179 -7.19 -10.51 13.55
N ALA A 180 -8.35 -9.88 13.67
CA ALA A 180 -8.57 -8.78 14.60
C ALA A 180 -8.57 -9.25 16.07
N ALA A 181 -8.45 -8.30 17.00
CA ALA A 181 -8.46 -8.58 18.44
C ALA A 181 -9.73 -9.31 18.92
N ASP A 182 -10.88 -9.00 18.31
CA ASP A 182 -12.18 -9.63 18.61
C ASP A 182 -12.38 -11.01 17.96
N GLY A 183 -11.39 -11.51 17.21
CA GLY A 183 -11.45 -12.78 16.51
C GLY A 183 -12.03 -12.70 15.08
N THR A 184 -12.43 -11.52 14.62
CA THR A 184 -12.89 -11.34 13.24
C THR A 184 -11.75 -11.54 12.25
N VAL A 185 -11.99 -12.30 11.18
CA VAL A 185 -11.06 -12.42 10.05
C VAL A 185 -11.42 -11.38 9.00
N LEU A 186 -10.46 -10.53 8.65
CA LEU A 186 -10.58 -9.45 7.68
C LEU A 186 -9.71 -9.77 6.46
N ARG A 187 -10.20 -9.45 5.26
CA ARG A 187 -9.40 -9.45 4.03
C ARG A 187 -9.24 -8.02 3.53
N LYS A 188 -7.99 -7.61 3.35
CA LYS A 188 -7.62 -6.23 3.05
C LYS A 188 -6.75 -6.17 1.81
N ALA A 189 -7.06 -5.22 0.94
CA ALA A 189 -6.13 -4.74 -0.06
C ALA A 189 -4.92 -4.12 0.63
N ASP A 190 -3.76 -4.23 0.00
CA ASP A 190 -2.53 -3.61 0.47
C ASP A 190 -2.60 -2.08 0.31
N PRO A 191 -2.49 -1.30 1.41
CA PRO A 191 -2.48 0.17 1.35
C PRO A 191 -1.40 0.75 0.44
N TYR A 192 -0.31 0.01 0.24
CA TYR A 192 0.87 0.35 -0.56
C TYR A 192 0.96 -0.48 -1.86
N ALA A 193 -0.13 -1.09 -2.31
CA ALA A 193 -0.16 -1.81 -3.58
C ALA A 193 0.28 -0.91 -4.75
N PHE A 194 1.14 -1.43 -5.62
CA PHE A 194 1.52 -0.74 -6.87
C PHE A 194 0.61 -1.08 -8.06
N ALA A 195 -0.25 -2.09 -7.90
CA ALA A 195 -1.28 -2.45 -8.87
C ALA A 195 -2.41 -3.24 -8.19
N ALA A 196 -3.58 -3.23 -8.82
CA ALA A 196 -4.73 -4.03 -8.43
C ALA A 196 -5.29 -4.76 -9.66
N ARG A 197 -6.11 -5.79 -9.40
CA ARG A 197 -6.96 -6.38 -10.43
C ARG A 197 -8.11 -5.45 -10.78
N LEU A 198 -8.66 -5.63 -11.98
CA LEU A 198 -9.81 -4.84 -12.43
C LEU A 198 -11.03 -5.11 -11.54
N ARG A 199 -11.63 -4.03 -11.04
CA ARG A 199 -12.89 -4.08 -10.30
C ARG A 199 -13.95 -4.91 -11.06
N PRO A 200 -14.80 -5.70 -10.37
CA PRO A 200 -15.01 -5.71 -8.92
C PRO A 200 -14.04 -6.61 -8.13
N ASP A 201 -13.00 -7.18 -8.75
CA ASP A 201 -11.95 -7.88 -8.01
C ASP A 201 -11.22 -6.88 -7.08
N THR A 202 -10.82 -7.36 -5.91
CA THR A 202 -10.21 -6.57 -4.82
C THR A 202 -8.77 -6.98 -4.52
N ALA A 203 -8.23 -7.94 -5.26
CA ALA A 203 -6.86 -8.40 -5.07
C ALA A 203 -5.85 -7.37 -5.60
N CYS A 204 -4.78 -7.20 -4.84
CA CYS A 204 -3.58 -6.48 -5.27
C CYS A 204 -2.76 -7.37 -6.19
N VAL A 205 -1.89 -6.77 -7.00
CA VAL A 205 -1.01 -7.49 -7.93
C VAL A 205 0.43 -7.08 -7.66
N VAL A 206 1.31 -8.06 -7.44
CA VAL A 206 2.74 -7.81 -7.27
C VAL A 206 3.29 -7.16 -8.54
N ARG A 207 3.88 -5.98 -8.41
CA ARG A 207 4.56 -5.28 -9.49
C ARG A 207 5.89 -4.71 -8.99
N PRO A 208 6.89 -4.55 -9.88
CA PRO A 208 8.10 -3.83 -9.50
C PRO A 208 7.75 -2.38 -9.15
N LEU A 209 8.40 -1.85 -8.11
CA LEU A 209 8.36 -0.43 -7.82
C LEU A 209 8.91 0.34 -9.04
N PRO A 210 8.16 1.31 -9.61
CA PRO A 210 8.68 2.09 -10.72
C PRO A 210 9.96 2.84 -10.32
N ALA A 211 10.92 2.92 -11.24
CA ALA A 211 12.16 3.65 -11.01
C ALA A 211 11.87 5.15 -10.80
N PRO A 212 12.60 5.85 -9.92
CA PRO A 212 12.46 7.29 -9.75
C PRO A 212 12.70 8.06 -11.06
N GLN A 213 11.92 9.09 -11.30
CA GLN A 213 12.04 10.03 -12.42
C GLN A 213 12.53 11.38 -11.90
N PRO A 214 13.68 11.91 -12.36
CA PRO A 214 14.11 13.26 -11.99
C PRO A 214 13.13 14.30 -12.54
N MET A 215 12.99 15.43 -11.83
CA MET A 215 12.24 16.58 -12.36
C MET A 215 13.03 17.16 -13.55
N ARG A 216 12.39 17.27 -14.72
CA ARG A 216 13.05 17.87 -15.90
C ARG A 216 13.10 19.41 -15.73
N PRO A 217 14.23 20.09 -16.01
CA PRO A 217 14.34 21.54 -15.83
C PRO A 217 13.26 22.34 -16.58
N GLU A 218 12.91 21.92 -17.79
CA GLU A 218 11.85 22.54 -18.59
C GLU A 218 10.45 22.37 -17.99
N ARG A 219 10.19 21.27 -17.27
CA ARG A 219 8.92 21.07 -16.54
C ARG A 219 8.86 21.96 -15.31
N ALA A 220 9.95 22.02 -14.54
CA ALA A 220 10.06 22.94 -13.41
C ALA A 220 9.87 24.41 -13.83
N ALA A 221 10.40 24.80 -14.99
CA ALA A 221 10.19 26.14 -15.54
C ALA A 221 8.73 26.38 -15.97
N ALA A 222 8.07 25.39 -16.56
CA ALA A 222 6.65 25.47 -16.94
C ALA A 222 5.71 25.61 -15.73
N ASN A 223 6.12 25.11 -14.56
CA ASN A 223 5.40 25.23 -13.30
C ASN A 223 5.69 26.54 -12.53
N ALA A 224 6.58 27.41 -13.02
CA ALA A 224 6.93 28.63 -12.31
C ALA A 224 5.71 29.56 -12.17
N ARG A 225 5.61 30.29 -11.05
CA ARG A 225 4.46 31.18 -10.76
C ARG A 225 4.17 32.26 -11.82
N HIS A 226 5.15 32.57 -12.67
CA HIS A 226 5.05 33.55 -13.74
C HIS A 226 4.94 32.93 -15.14
N ALA A 227 4.96 31.59 -15.22
CA ALA A 227 4.80 30.85 -16.48
C ALA A 227 3.32 30.81 -16.89
N PRO A 228 3.02 30.69 -18.19
CA PRO A 228 1.64 30.51 -18.65
C PRO A 228 1.10 29.15 -18.23
N ILE A 229 -0.01 29.15 -17.49
CA ILE A 229 -0.72 27.94 -17.07
C ILE A 229 -2.11 27.95 -17.71
N SER A 230 -2.34 27.03 -18.64
CA SER A 230 -3.64 26.74 -19.23
C SER A 230 -3.85 25.23 -19.17
N ILE A 231 -4.87 24.82 -18.41
CA ILE A 231 -5.10 23.43 -18.01
C ILE A 231 -6.27 22.86 -18.80
N TYR A 232 -6.08 21.67 -19.37
CA TYR A 232 -7.16 20.84 -19.89
C TYR A 232 -7.47 19.73 -18.88
N GLU A 233 -8.54 19.90 -18.11
CA GLU A 233 -9.01 18.94 -17.12
C GLU A 233 -9.74 17.76 -17.79
N VAL A 234 -9.40 16.53 -17.41
CA VAL A 234 -9.87 15.31 -18.08
C VAL A 234 -10.19 14.19 -17.11
N HIS A 235 -11.40 13.65 -17.23
CA HIS A 235 -11.72 12.32 -16.72
C HIS A 235 -11.42 11.27 -17.79
N LEU A 236 -10.35 10.49 -17.59
CA LEU A 236 -9.87 9.50 -18.58
C LEU A 236 -10.95 8.49 -18.99
N GLY A 237 -11.80 8.08 -18.06
CA GLY A 237 -12.86 7.10 -18.31
C GLY A 237 -14.04 7.60 -19.15
N SER A 238 -14.13 8.90 -19.42
CA SER A 238 -15.26 9.49 -20.19
C SER A 238 -14.85 10.48 -21.27
N TRP A 239 -13.57 10.83 -21.40
CA TRP A 239 -13.10 11.72 -22.48
C TRP A 239 -13.43 11.19 -23.87
N ARG A 240 -13.17 9.89 -24.10
CA ARG A 240 -13.49 9.20 -25.36
C ARG A 240 -13.67 7.71 -25.09
N ARG A 241 -14.55 7.08 -25.86
CA ARG A 241 -14.76 5.63 -25.88
C ARG A 241 -14.37 5.07 -27.24
N LYS A 242 -13.72 3.90 -27.27
CA LYS A 242 -13.60 3.11 -28.50
C LYS A 242 -14.78 2.17 -28.65
N ASN A 243 -15.15 1.87 -29.89
CA ASN A 243 -16.30 1.02 -30.22
C ASN A 243 -17.63 1.47 -29.58
N GLY A 244 -17.74 2.74 -29.17
CA GLY A 244 -18.92 3.33 -28.52
C GLY A 244 -19.13 2.99 -27.04
N HIS A 245 -18.33 2.10 -26.43
CA HIS A 245 -18.56 1.65 -25.05
C HIS A 245 -17.29 1.29 -24.27
N GLU A 246 -16.20 0.92 -24.94
CA GLU A 246 -14.96 0.51 -24.29
C GLU A 246 -14.10 1.73 -23.90
N TRP A 247 -13.41 1.64 -22.77
CA TRP A 247 -12.39 2.62 -22.42
C TRP A 247 -11.22 2.58 -23.39
N LEU A 248 -10.55 3.72 -23.53
CA LEU A 248 -9.21 3.77 -24.08
C LEU A 248 -8.22 3.28 -23.02
N THR A 249 -7.17 2.59 -23.46
CA THR A 249 -6.01 2.28 -22.61
C THR A 249 -5.09 3.49 -22.46
N TYR A 250 -4.16 3.47 -21.51
CA TYR A 250 -3.17 4.53 -21.35
C TYR A 250 -2.34 4.78 -22.63
N PRO A 251 -1.88 3.76 -23.39
CA PRO A 251 -1.22 4.00 -24.68
C PRO A 251 -2.15 4.63 -25.71
N GLU A 252 -3.40 4.19 -25.81
CA GLU A 252 -4.37 4.80 -26.73
C GLU A 252 -4.68 6.26 -26.34
N LEU A 253 -4.73 6.57 -25.04
CA LEU A 253 -4.83 7.95 -24.54
C LEU A 253 -3.58 8.75 -24.89
N ALA A 254 -2.38 8.17 -24.79
CA ALA A 254 -1.14 8.83 -25.18
C ALA A 254 -1.15 9.20 -26.67
N ASP A 255 -1.64 8.30 -27.52
CA ASP A 255 -1.73 8.52 -28.97
C ASP A 255 -2.83 9.51 -29.40
N THR A 256 -3.81 9.79 -28.53
CA THR A 256 -4.99 10.57 -28.91
C THR A 256 -5.21 11.81 -28.07
N LEU A 257 -5.24 11.70 -26.74
CA LEU A 257 -5.49 12.81 -25.83
C LEU A 257 -4.31 13.80 -25.81
N VAL A 258 -3.07 13.30 -25.78
CA VAL A 258 -1.88 14.16 -25.70
C VAL A 258 -1.73 15.05 -26.96
N PRO A 259 -1.76 14.52 -28.20
CA PRO A 259 -1.74 15.37 -29.39
C PRO A 259 -2.91 16.36 -29.43
N TYR A 260 -4.11 15.92 -29.04
CA TYR A 260 -5.28 16.80 -29.00
C TYR A 260 -5.07 18.00 -28.06
N ALA A 261 -4.64 17.77 -26.82
CA ALA A 261 -4.44 18.85 -25.85
C ALA A 261 -3.31 19.80 -26.28
N ARG A 262 -2.22 19.24 -26.85
CA ARG A 262 -1.12 20.03 -27.41
C ARG A 262 -1.59 20.90 -28.58
N ASP A 263 -2.31 20.34 -29.53
CA ASP A 263 -2.78 21.06 -30.73
C ASP A 263 -3.79 22.16 -30.39
N MET A 264 -4.55 21.98 -29.31
CA MET A 264 -5.44 23.00 -28.74
C MET A 264 -4.68 24.12 -28.01
N GLY A 265 -3.38 23.96 -27.75
CA GLY A 265 -2.52 24.97 -27.14
C GLY A 265 -2.51 25.00 -25.61
N PHE A 266 -2.98 23.95 -24.94
CA PHE A 266 -2.87 23.84 -23.49
C PHE A 266 -1.42 23.63 -23.04
N THR A 267 -1.10 24.03 -21.80
CA THR A 267 0.24 23.81 -21.22
C THR A 267 0.26 22.61 -20.27
N HIS A 268 -0.89 22.24 -19.71
CA HIS A 268 -1.02 21.12 -18.78
C HIS A 268 -2.27 20.29 -19.06
N LEU A 269 -2.17 18.99 -18.77
CA LEU A 269 -3.29 18.10 -18.53
C LEU A 269 -3.52 18.01 -17.02
N GLU A 270 -4.75 18.20 -16.56
CA GLU A 270 -5.15 17.84 -15.20
C GLU A 270 -6.03 16.60 -15.26
N LEU A 271 -5.63 15.55 -14.56
CA LEU A 271 -6.35 14.29 -14.55
C LEU A 271 -7.19 14.24 -13.28
N LEU A 272 -8.50 13.98 -13.43
CA LEU A 272 -9.30 13.48 -12.32
C LEU A 272 -8.63 12.23 -11.72
N PRO A 273 -8.91 11.87 -10.45
CA PRO A 273 -8.09 10.90 -9.72
C PRO A 273 -7.91 9.59 -10.48
N VAL A 274 -6.65 9.26 -10.77
CA VAL A 274 -6.27 8.02 -11.46
C VAL A 274 -5.89 6.90 -10.49
N THR A 275 -5.95 7.15 -9.18
CA THR A 275 -5.75 6.12 -8.14
C THR A 275 -6.80 5.02 -8.25
N GLU A 276 -6.48 3.80 -7.82
CA GLU A 276 -7.44 2.70 -7.88
C GLU A 276 -8.66 2.97 -6.97
N HIS A 277 -9.85 2.81 -7.54
CA HIS A 277 -11.13 3.10 -6.90
C HIS A 277 -12.19 2.06 -7.33
N PRO A 278 -13.11 1.65 -6.44
CA PRO A 278 -14.02 0.52 -6.69
C PRO A 278 -15.22 0.89 -7.57
N PHE A 279 -15.60 2.17 -7.63
CA PHE A 279 -16.86 2.61 -8.24
C PHE A 279 -16.64 3.73 -9.24
N ASP A 280 -17.01 3.54 -10.51
CA ASP A 280 -16.82 4.56 -11.56
C ASP A 280 -17.58 5.86 -11.30
N GLY A 281 -18.74 5.78 -10.65
CA GLY A 281 -19.57 6.95 -10.38
C GLY A 281 -19.00 7.90 -9.33
N SER A 282 -17.91 7.52 -8.64
CA SER A 282 -17.16 8.43 -7.78
C SER A 282 -16.20 9.34 -8.57
N TRP A 283 -16.03 9.07 -9.87
CA TRP A 283 -15.06 9.74 -10.75
C TRP A 283 -13.60 9.66 -10.27
N GLY A 284 -13.32 8.74 -9.35
CA GLY A 284 -12.01 8.56 -8.72
C GLY A 284 -11.89 9.17 -7.31
N TYR A 285 -12.82 10.03 -6.88
CA TYR A 285 -12.75 10.72 -5.57
C TYR A 285 -13.06 9.84 -4.36
N GLN A 286 -13.24 8.52 -4.55
CA GLN A 286 -13.35 7.54 -3.47
C GLN A 286 -12.31 6.44 -3.65
N PRO A 287 -11.01 6.73 -3.37
CA PRO A 287 -9.92 5.83 -3.66
C PRO A 287 -9.79 4.71 -2.63
N ILE A 288 -9.29 3.55 -3.06
CA ILE A 288 -8.89 2.43 -2.19
C ILE A 288 -7.40 2.11 -2.33
N GLY A 289 -6.82 2.31 -3.51
CA GLY A 289 -5.40 2.08 -3.77
C GLY A 289 -4.67 3.37 -4.14
N LEU A 290 -4.30 4.19 -3.15
CA LEU A 290 -3.62 5.47 -3.40
C LEU A 290 -2.27 5.33 -4.12
N TYR A 291 -1.61 4.17 -3.99
CA TYR A 291 -0.30 3.89 -4.60
C TYR A 291 -0.38 3.15 -5.94
N ALA A 292 -1.58 2.92 -6.47
CA ALA A 292 -1.77 2.22 -7.74
C ALA A 292 -2.56 3.09 -8.72
N PRO A 293 -2.08 3.30 -9.95
CA PRO A 293 -2.95 3.79 -11.02
C PRO A 293 -4.02 2.74 -11.30
N THR A 294 -5.23 3.18 -11.62
CA THR A 294 -6.37 2.29 -11.82
C THR A 294 -6.13 1.33 -12.99
N SER A 295 -6.43 0.06 -12.74
CA SER A 295 -6.29 -1.02 -13.71
C SER A 295 -7.23 -0.93 -14.91
N ARG A 296 -8.22 -0.01 -14.87
CA ARG A 296 -9.21 0.22 -15.94
C ARG A 296 -8.59 0.52 -17.31
N PHE A 297 -7.47 1.24 -17.31
CA PHE A 297 -6.84 1.73 -18.55
C PHE A 297 -5.53 1.02 -18.87
N GLY A 298 -5.09 0.07 -18.05
CA GLY A 298 -3.88 -0.70 -18.27
C GLY A 298 -3.00 -0.81 -17.03
N THR A 299 -1.72 -1.01 -17.27
CA THR A 299 -0.70 -1.26 -16.25
C THR A 299 -0.03 0.03 -15.76
N PRO A 300 0.61 0.01 -14.58
CA PRO A 300 1.42 1.12 -14.10
C PRO A 300 2.49 1.61 -15.09
N SER A 301 3.13 0.69 -15.81
CA SER A 301 4.13 1.04 -16.82
C SER A 301 3.53 1.79 -18.00
N GLU A 302 2.30 1.45 -18.40
CA GLU A 302 1.59 2.14 -19.46
C GLU A 302 1.10 3.52 -19.02
N PHE A 303 0.67 3.69 -17.76
CA PHE A 303 0.38 5.03 -17.23
C PHE A 303 1.63 5.91 -17.19
N ARG A 304 2.77 5.36 -16.77
CA ARG A 304 4.05 6.08 -16.81
C ARG A 304 4.42 6.49 -18.23
N HIS A 305 4.20 5.60 -19.21
CA HIS A 305 4.43 5.93 -20.62
C HIS A 305 3.53 7.08 -21.09
N PHE A 306 2.26 7.12 -20.69
CA PHE A 306 1.37 8.25 -20.98
C PHE A 306 1.93 9.59 -20.47
N VAL A 307 2.46 9.62 -19.23
CA VAL A 307 3.08 10.83 -18.66
C VAL A 307 4.34 11.22 -19.44
N GLU A 308 5.19 10.26 -19.80
CA GLU A 308 6.39 10.50 -20.62
C GLU A 308 6.03 11.10 -21.99
N VAL A 309 5.00 10.58 -22.66
CA VAL A 309 4.51 11.12 -23.94
C VAL A 309 3.94 12.54 -23.78
N ALA A 310 3.23 12.82 -22.68
CA ALA A 310 2.75 14.18 -22.38
C ALA A 310 3.93 15.15 -22.21
N HIS A 311 4.97 14.76 -21.46
CA HIS A 311 6.18 15.56 -21.28
C HIS A 311 6.91 15.84 -22.59
N ASP A 312 7.07 14.81 -23.43
CA ASP A 312 7.75 14.94 -24.72
C ASP A 312 6.94 15.82 -25.70
N ALA A 313 5.61 15.87 -25.54
CA ALA A 313 4.73 16.81 -26.24
C ALA A 313 4.74 18.24 -25.65
N GLY A 314 5.50 18.47 -24.58
CA GLY A 314 5.61 19.76 -23.91
C GLY A 314 4.49 20.06 -22.90
N LEU A 315 3.63 19.10 -22.57
CA LEU A 315 2.55 19.23 -21.58
C LEU A 315 3.04 18.83 -20.18
N GLY A 316 2.66 19.59 -19.16
CA GLY A 316 2.74 19.13 -17.77
C GLY A 316 1.54 18.24 -17.44
N VAL A 317 1.69 17.37 -16.44
CA VAL A 317 0.61 16.49 -15.94
C VAL A 317 0.37 16.79 -14.46
N ILE A 318 -0.82 17.27 -14.16
CA ILE A 318 -1.35 17.48 -12.82
C ILE A 318 -2.28 16.33 -12.48
N LEU A 319 -2.21 15.86 -11.25
CA LEU A 319 -3.08 14.80 -10.75
C LEU A 319 -3.97 15.32 -9.62
N ASP A 320 -5.27 15.09 -9.74
CA ASP A 320 -6.18 15.20 -8.61
C ASP A 320 -5.84 14.13 -7.57
N TRP A 321 -5.45 14.63 -6.41
CA TRP A 321 -5.00 13.84 -5.28
C TRP A 321 -6.02 13.96 -4.15
N VAL A 322 -6.39 12.82 -3.56
CA VAL A 322 -7.53 12.72 -2.63
C VAL A 322 -7.06 12.31 -1.23
N PRO A 323 -6.47 13.23 -0.45
CA PRO A 323 -6.02 12.98 0.93
C PRO A 323 -7.10 13.29 1.99
N ALA A 324 -8.28 13.75 1.57
CA ALA A 324 -9.32 14.23 2.48
C ALA A 324 -10.09 13.09 3.15
N HIS A 325 -10.40 12.03 2.40
CA HIS A 325 -11.29 10.96 2.83
C HIS A 325 -11.07 9.68 2.01
N PHE A 326 -11.68 8.58 2.45
CA PHE A 326 -11.69 7.29 1.76
C PHE A 326 -13.02 6.54 2.02
N PRO A 327 -13.45 5.63 1.13
CA PRO A 327 -14.75 4.98 1.25
C PRO A 327 -14.76 3.89 2.32
N THR A 328 -15.96 3.39 2.64
CA THR A 328 -16.21 2.40 3.70
C THR A 328 -16.10 0.94 3.23
N ASP A 329 -15.69 0.70 1.98
CA ASP A 329 -15.50 -0.62 1.41
C ASP A 329 -14.66 -1.53 2.32
N ALA A 330 -15.17 -2.73 2.60
CA ALA A 330 -14.57 -3.65 3.56
C ALA A 330 -13.13 -4.06 3.20
N HIS A 331 -12.79 -4.13 1.91
CA HIS A 331 -11.46 -4.46 1.43
C HIS A 331 -10.47 -3.29 1.52
N GLY A 332 -10.95 -2.06 1.72
CA GLY A 332 -10.13 -0.86 1.84
C GLY A 332 -9.65 -0.57 3.26
N LEU A 333 -9.32 0.70 3.54
CA LEU A 333 -8.66 1.14 4.77
C LEU A 333 -9.54 1.16 6.03
N GLY A 334 -10.87 1.14 5.87
CA GLY A 334 -11.80 1.25 7.00
C GLY A 334 -11.64 0.09 7.99
N ARG A 335 -11.48 0.41 9.27
CA ARG A 335 -11.23 -0.55 10.35
C ARG A 335 -10.12 -1.57 10.03
N PHE A 336 -9.02 -1.09 9.44
CA PHE A 336 -8.03 -1.93 8.75
C PHE A 336 -7.59 -3.16 9.55
N ASP A 337 -7.22 -2.99 10.82
CA ASP A 337 -6.75 -4.04 11.72
C ASP A 337 -7.79 -4.45 12.79
N GLY A 338 -9.06 -4.11 12.55
CA GLY A 338 -10.17 -4.27 13.49
C GLY A 338 -10.47 -3.02 14.32
N THR A 339 -9.54 -2.06 14.37
CA THR A 339 -9.71 -0.77 15.05
C THR A 339 -9.83 0.38 14.05
N ALA A 340 -10.28 1.56 14.50
CA ALA A 340 -10.18 2.80 13.72
C ALA A 340 -8.71 3.19 13.56
N LEU A 341 -8.07 2.67 12.51
CA LEU A 341 -6.62 2.75 12.31
C LEU A 341 -6.26 3.97 11.47
N TYR A 342 -6.79 4.02 10.23
CA TYR A 342 -6.55 5.10 9.28
C TYR A 342 -7.53 6.25 9.50
N GLU A 343 -8.73 5.98 10.01
CA GLU A 343 -9.78 6.93 10.35
C GLU A 343 -9.72 7.38 11.81
N TYR A 344 -10.34 8.52 12.13
CA TYR A 344 -10.59 8.87 13.52
C TYR A 344 -11.62 7.92 14.16
N ALA A 345 -11.41 7.57 15.43
CA ALA A 345 -12.34 6.69 16.16
C ALA A 345 -13.67 7.38 16.51
N ASP A 346 -13.66 8.70 16.74
CA ASP A 346 -14.88 9.47 16.97
C ASP A 346 -15.51 9.84 15.62
N PRO A 347 -16.74 9.35 15.29
CA PRO A 347 -17.37 9.61 14.01
C PRO A 347 -17.69 11.10 13.78
N ARG A 348 -17.76 11.93 14.83
CA ARG A 348 -17.93 13.39 14.70
C ARG A 348 -16.71 14.05 14.04
N GLU A 349 -15.57 13.38 14.05
CA GLU A 349 -14.32 13.80 13.42
C GLU A 349 -13.98 12.93 12.21
N GLY A 350 -14.31 11.64 12.29
CA GLY A 350 -13.86 10.58 11.38
C GLY A 350 -14.79 10.24 10.22
N PHE A 351 -15.91 10.94 10.05
CA PHE A 351 -16.91 10.58 9.03
C PHE A 351 -17.55 11.79 8.36
N HIS A 352 -17.59 11.80 7.02
CA HIS A 352 -18.38 12.74 6.23
C HIS A 352 -19.79 12.18 6.01
N ASN A 353 -20.79 12.75 6.69
CA ASN A 353 -22.17 12.26 6.65
C ASN A 353 -22.79 12.33 5.25
N ASP A 354 -22.56 13.42 4.52
CA ASP A 354 -23.18 13.60 3.19
C ASP A 354 -22.54 12.71 2.12
N TRP A 355 -21.29 12.29 2.32
CA TRP A 355 -20.54 11.49 1.35
C TRP A 355 -20.48 10.01 1.71
N ASN A 356 -20.88 9.66 2.94
CA ASN A 356 -20.76 8.31 3.51
C ASN A 356 -19.33 7.74 3.45
N THR A 357 -18.34 8.58 3.76
CA THR A 357 -16.91 8.23 3.72
C THR A 357 -16.21 8.49 5.03
N LEU A 358 -15.11 7.78 5.26
CA LEU A 358 -14.24 7.93 6.43
C LEU A 358 -13.20 9.03 6.19
N ILE A 359 -12.81 9.72 7.25
CA ILE A 359 -11.84 10.82 7.23
C ILE A 359 -10.52 10.32 7.82
N PHE A 360 -9.41 10.58 7.12
CA PHE A 360 -8.08 10.20 7.59
C PHE A 360 -7.74 10.85 8.93
N ASN A 361 -7.17 10.06 9.84
CA ASN A 361 -6.70 10.49 11.14
C ASN A 361 -5.37 11.24 11.03
N TRP A 362 -5.42 12.52 10.68
CA TRP A 362 -4.22 13.37 10.58
C TRP A 362 -3.51 13.59 11.92
N LYS A 363 -4.12 13.22 13.07
CA LYS A 363 -3.41 13.22 14.35
C LYS A 363 -2.36 12.11 14.43
N ARG A 364 -2.55 11.02 13.69
CA ARG A 364 -1.70 9.84 13.73
C ARG A 364 -0.52 9.96 12.78
N THR A 365 0.67 9.77 13.32
CA THR A 365 1.91 10.05 12.60
C THR A 365 2.11 9.12 11.40
N GLU A 366 1.74 7.84 11.53
CA GLU A 366 1.83 6.84 10.46
C GLU A 366 0.84 7.13 9.32
N VAL A 367 -0.34 7.65 9.64
CA VAL A 367 -1.35 8.08 8.64
C VAL A 367 -0.87 9.33 7.90
N ARG A 368 -0.31 10.32 8.60
CA ARG A 368 0.35 11.45 7.95
C ARG A 368 1.52 10.98 7.08
N ASN A 369 2.33 10.03 7.55
CA ASN A 369 3.45 9.49 6.79
C ASN A 369 2.97 8.78 5.52
N TYR A 370 1.89 7.99 5.60
CA TYR A 370 1.24 7.35 4.46
C TYR A 370 0.83 8.38 3.39
N LEU A 371 0.14 9.44 3.79
CA LEU A 371 -0.35 10.45 2.86
C LEU A 371 0.77 11.33 2.29
N VAL A 372 1.67 11.84 3.13
CA VAL A 372 2.83 12.64 2.65
C VAL A 372 3.70 11.81 1.71
N GLY A 373 3.90 10.53 2.05
CA GLY A 373 4.63 9.63 1.18
C GLY A 373 3.90 9.42 -0.15
N ASN A 374 2.58 9.32 -0.15
CA ASN A 374 1.81 9.13 -1.37
C ASN A 374 1.91 10.32 -2.33
N ALA A 375 1.89 11.54 -1.81
CA ALA A 375 2.13 12.74 -2.62
C ALA A 375 3.49 12.65 -3.35
N LEU A 376 4.57 12.34 -2.62
CA LEU A 376 5.88 12.17 -3.24
C LEU A 376 5.96 10.99 -4.19
N TYR A 377 5.26 9.89 -3.91
CA TYR A 377 5.25 8.71 -4.77
C TYR A 377 4.81 9.04 -6.20
N TRP A 378 3.72 9.79 -6.37
CA TRP A 378 3.27 10.22 -7.70
C TRP A 378 4.29 11.12 -8.41
N LEU A 379 4.82 12.11 -7.70
CA LEU A 379 5.80 13.06 -8.23
C LEU A 379 7.13 12.40 -8.60
N GLU A 380 7.59 11.42 -7.80
CA GLU A 380 8.88 10.75 -7.99
C GLU A 380 8.80 9.53 -8.92
N ARG A 381 7.73 8.73 -8.85
CA ARG A 381 7.69 7.43 -9.55
C ARG A 381 6.99 7.47 -10.90
N TYR A 382 6.09 8.43 -11.08
CA TYR A 382 5.38 8.65 -12.35
C TYR A 382 5.74 9.96 -13.02
N GLY A 383 6.55 10.81 -12.39
CA GLY A 383 6.95 12.09 -12.96
C GLY A 383 5.80 13.09 -13.06
N ILE A 384 4.76 12.95 -12.24
CA ILE A 384 3.68 13.94 -12.15
C ILE A 384 4.28 15.31 -11.80
N ASP A 385 3.82 16.36 -12.47
CA ASP A 385 4.35 17.72 -12.36
C ASP A 385 3.64 18.52 -11.26
N GLY A 386 2.42 18.13 -10.89
CA GLY A 386 1.67 18.79 -9.84
C GLY A 386 0.55 17.96 -9.24
N LEU A 387 0.13 18.34 -8.03
CA LEU A 387 -1.01 17.74 -7.35
C LEU A 387 -2.08 18.78 -7.08
N ARG A 388 -3.33 18.48 -7.42
CA ARG A 388 -4.49 19.30 -7.05
C ARG A 388 -5.27 18.59 -5.95
N VAL A 389 -5.59 19.30 -4.87
CA VAL A 389 -6.45 18.80 -3.78
C VAL A 389 -7.82 19.44 -3.90
N ASP A 390 -8.84 18.60 -4.11
CA ASP A 390 -10.24 19.00 -4.10
C ASP A 390 -10.79 19.13 -2.68
N ALA A 391 -11.80 19.99 -2.51
CA ALA A 391 -12.57 20.16 -1.28
C ALA A 391 -11.69 20.35 -0.03
N VAL A 392 -10.67 21.21 -0.09
CA VAL A 392 -9.74 21.44 1.05
C VAL A 392 -10.48 21.91 2.30
N ALA A 393 -11.60 22.63 2.13
CA ALA A 393 -12.49 23.01 3.22
C ALA A 393 -12.98 21.81 4.06
N SER A 394 -13.17 20.63 3.44
CA SER A 394 -13.56 19.40 4.13
C SER A 394 -12.51 18.91 5.13
N MET A 395 -11.25 19.26 4.89
CA MET A 395 -10.14 18.95 5.77
C MET A 395 -9.95 20.02 6.83
N LEU A 396 -10.03 21.30 6.45
CA LEU A 396 -9.70 22.45 7.30
C LEU A 396 -10.68 22.67 8.45
N TYR A 397 -11.91 22.17 8.36
CA TYR A 397 -12.96 22.46 9.32
C TYR A 397 -13.56 21.21 9.97
N ARG A 398 -13.56 21.19 11.31
CA ARG A 398 -14.18 20.12 12.10
C ARG A 398 -15.71 20.16 12.02
N ASP A 399 -16.29 21.31 11.68
CA ASP A 399 -17.73 21.49 11.46
C ASP A 399 -18.17 21.33 10.00
N TYR A 400 -17.28 20.91 9.08
CA TYR A 400 -17.62 20.76 7.67
C TYR A 400 -18.82 19.83 7.46
N SER A 401 -19.90 20.40 6.90
CA SER A 401 -21.20 19.77 6.72
C SER A 401 -21.76 19.08 7.98
N ARG A 402 -21.62 19.74 9.14
CA ARG A 402 -22.16 19.26 10.42
C ARG A 402 -22.99 20.35 11.11
N ALA A 403 -24.12 19.97 11.68
CA ALA A 403 -24.94 20.89 12.46
C ALA A 403 -24.30 21.19 13.84
N ALA A 404 -24.77 22.24 14.50
CA ALA A 404 -24.38 22.54 15.88
C ALA A 404 -24.63 21.33 16.79
N GLY A 405 -23.64 20.98 17.62
CA GLY A 405 -23.69 19.82 18.51
C GLY A 405 -23.29 18.48 17.87
N GLN A 406 -23.02 18.43 16.57
CA GLN A 406 -22.57 17.23 15.85
C GLN A 406 -21.06 17.18 15.57
N TRP A 407 -20.30 18.14 16.09
CA TRP A 407 -18.84 18.24 15.92
C TRP A 407 -18.17 18.64 17.23
N VAL A 408 -16.84 18.49 17.28
CA VAL A 408 -16.02 18.78 18.48
C VAL A 408 -15.02 19.90 18.17
N PRO A 409 -14.92 20.95 19.01
CA PRO A 409 -13.97 22.03 18.81
C PRO A 409 -12.53 21.61 19.09
N ASN A 410 -11.57 22.28 18.43
CA ASN A 410 -10.14 22.07 18.65
C ASN A 410 -9.73 22.47 20.08
N GLU A 411 -8.47 22.23 20.44
CA GLU A 411 -7.95 22.51 21.79
C GLU A 411 -8.04 24.00 22.20
N HIS A 412 -8.25 24.91 21.25
CA HIS A 412 -8.45 26.34 21.49
C HIS A 412 -9.93 26.77 21.43
N GLY A 413 -10.87 25.83 21.28
CA GLY A 413 -12.30 26.11 21.18
C GLY A 413 -12.79 26.50 19.79
N GLY A 414 -11.90 26.49 18.77
CA GLY A 414 -12.22 26.85 17.39
C GLY A 414 -12.70 25.68 16.54
N ARG A 415 -13.12 25.99 15.30
CA ARG A 415 -13.60 25.01 14.30
C ARG A 415 -12.52 24.50 13.38
N GLU A 416 -11.35 25.11 13.40
CA GLU A 416 -10.21 24.77 12.57
C GLU A 416 -9.68 23.39 12.97
N ASN A 417 -9.45 22.53 11.98
CA ASN A 417 -8.81 21.23 12.15
C ASN A 417 -7.29 21.40 12.12
N LEU A 418 -6.69 21.57 13.31
CA LEU A 418 -5.26 21.88 13.45
C LEU A 418 -4.37 20.75 12.92
N GLU A 419 -4.81 19.49 13.08
CA GLU A 419 -4.10 18.33 12.56
C GLU A 419 -4.08 18.28 11.03
N ALA A 420 -5.20 18.60 10.38
CA ALA A 420 -5.25 18.71 8.92
C ALA A 420 -4.39 19.87 8.39
N ILE A 421 -4.41 21.02 9.07
CA ILE A 421 -3.59 22.19 8.73
C ILE A 421 -2.09 21.84 8.83
N ASP A 422 -1.67 21.18 9.91
CA ASP A 422 -0.28 20.75 10.09
C ASP A 422 0.12 19.72 9.02
N PHE A 423 -0.76 18.76 8.72
CA PHE A 423 -0.55 17.79 7.64
C PHE A 423 -0.34 18.48 6.29
N LEU A 424 -1.20 19.41 5.88
CA LEU A 424 -1.09 20.13 4.61
C LEU A 424 0.20 20.96 4.53
N ARG A 425 0.58 21.63 5.63
CA ARG A 425 1.85 22.37 5.73
C ARG A 425 3.05 21.43 5.59
N ARG A 426 3.02 20.28 6.26
CA ARG A 426 4.07 19.27 6.18
C ARG A 426 4.19 18.69 4.77
N MET A 427 3.07 18.32 4.15
CA MET A 427 3.02 17.79 2.79
C MET A 427 3.65 18.79 1.81
N ASN A 428 3.22 20.05 1.82
CA ASN A 428 3.77 21.09 0.95
C ASN A 428 5.26 21.34 1.19
N ARG A 429 5.73 21.33 2.44
CA ARG A 429 7.16 21.49 2.76
C ARG A 429 7.99 20.34 2.19
N VAL A 430 7.53 19.11 2.38
CA VAL A 430 8.21 17.91 1.89
C VAL A 430 8.25 17.90 0.37
N VAL A 431 7.12 18.17 -0.31
CA VAL A 431 7.08 18.31 -1.77
C VAL A 431 8.04 19.40 -2.26
N GLY A 432 8.01 20.59 -1.65
CA GLY A 432 8.88 21.69 -2.04
C GLY A 432 10.38 21.43 -1.83
N THR A 433 10.74 20.57 -0.88
CA THR A 433 12.15 20.19 -0.61
C THR A 433 12.61 19.03 -1.48
N GLU A 434 11.82 17.96 -1.56
CA GLU A 434 12.21 16.73 -2.26
C GLU A 434 11.96 16.80 -3.77
N ARG A 435 11.01 17.64 -4.21
CA ARG A 435 10.61 17.81 -5.62
C ARG A 435 10.51 19.29 -6.00
N PRO A 436 11.61 20.05 -5.92
CA PRO A 436 11.62 21.45 -6.35
C PRO A 436 11.19 21.55 -7.83
N GLY A 437 10.22 22.42 -8.10
CA GLY A 437 9.61 22.57 -9.42
C GLY A 437 8.27 21.88 -9.59
N ALA A 438 7.86 20.99 -8.67
CA ALA A 438 6.49 20.51 -8.63
C ALA A 438 5.53 21.61 -8.12
N MET A 439 4.29 21.60 -8.59
CA MET A 439 3.25 22.49 -8.08
C MET A 439 2.23 21.78 -7.20
N THR A 440 1.66 22.51 -6.26
CA THR A 440 0.51 22.07 -5.45
C THR A 440 -0.62 23.09 -5.61
N ILE A 441 -1.81 22.59 -5.92
CA ILE A 441 -3.01 23.39 -6.20
C ILE A 441 -4.08 22.98 -5.18
N ALA A 442 -4.82 23.95 -4.67
CA ALA A 442 -5.90 23.73 -3.71
C ALA A 442 -7.20 24.35 -4.22
N GLU A 443 -8.29 23.59 -4.18
CA GLU A 443 -9.65 24.14 -4.22
C GLU A 443 -10.12 24.36 -2.78
N GLU A 444 -10.28 25.63 -2.40
CA GLU A 444 -10.72 26.05 -1.07
C GLU A 444 -11.84 27.08 -1.22
N SER A 445 -13.04 26.72 -0.72
CA SER A 445 -14.28 27.46 -0.98
C SER A 445 -14.82 28.26 0.22
N THR A 446 -13.99 28.57 1.22
CA THR A 446 -14.42 29.28 2.46
C THR A 446 -13.64 30.56 2.76
N SER A 447 -12.73 30.96 1.87
CA SER A 447 -11.85 32.13 2.06
C SER A 447 -10.84 31.96 3.20
N PHE A 448 -10.33 30.74 3.41
CA PHE A 448 -9.26 30.49 4.37
C PHE A 448 -8.01 31.30 3.96
N PRO A 449 -7.38 32.07 4.87
CA PRO A 449 -6.26 32.93 4.50
C PRO A 449 -4.95 32.15 4.33
N GLY A 450 -4.15 32.54 3.34
CA GLY A 450 -2.80 32.00 3.15
C GLY A 450 -2.75 30.56 2.64
N VAL A 451 -3.73 30.18 1.83
CA VAL A 451 -3.77 28.92 1.05
C VAL A 451 -2.58 28.80 0.12
#